data_AF-A0A947W2J9-F1
#
_entry.id   AF-A0A947W2J9-F1
#
_cell.length_a   1.000
_cell.length_b   1.000
_cell.length_c   1.000
_cell.angle_alpha   90.00
_cell.angle_beta   90.00
_cell.angle_gamma   90.00
#
_symmetry.space_group_name_H-M   'P 1'
#
loop_
_entity.id
_entity.type
_entity.pdbx_description
1 polymer ?
#
loop_
_entity_poly.entity_id
_entity_poly.type
_entity_poly.pdbx_seq_one_letter_code
_entity_poly.pdbx_strand_id
1 'polypeptide(L)'
;MPLTTTIANGQPVTYEHTQFFARPGEGSAPSNAVRVQFLGVNSIYITDGATHLMIDPFFSRMPVRVSNLIFGGLMRVPPNRQAIQNVLSQTGIQKLDAMFFTHAHWDHALDVAEVWRYFAENNNGDGGTIYGDNSIRQIAIGGYQKWQADGDTGGLPNIADSFMPVAEDDSIPIGDFTITILRGSHINLPLWTDAVMAGHIEEPVVPPARVNQYKQGEIFSILIKHSAHGSILNQGSANYVDGYYLDIFGPEGRFPFPDVLMPGIAGFNSSYLYPIGARRRYYNQVVNATRPKRVLLTHWDEFQEDDCTLDHPLVWKHDAWESYELLAELRNEGFAATGWEMVTPQPRQDAETSAERGTGMRSGGRYEFMRAMTPTVHFLPIGPEIVVLPATRQNMLLQRPVAQR
;
A
#
# COMPACT_ATOMS: atom_id res chain seq x y z
N MET A 1 -18.07 -27.31 0.48
CA MET A 1 -17.52 -28.47 -0.25
C MET A 1 -16.30 -27.99 -1.00
N PRO A 2 -15.12 -28.59 -0.85
CA PRO A 2 -13.93 -28.08 -1.52
C PRO A 2 -14.01 -28.41 -3.01
N LEU A 3 -13.89 -27.39 -3.85
CA LEU A 3 -13.77 -27.52 -5.29
C LEU A 3 -12.29 -27.74 -5.62
N THR A 4 -12.00 -28.92 -6.18
CA THR A 4 -10.68 -29.34 -6.62
C THR A 4 -10.45 -28.79 -8.03
N THR A 5 -9.42 -27.96 -8.22
CA THR A 5 -8.99 -27.52 -9.56
C THR A 5 -7.54 -27.96 -9.80
N THR A 6 -7.34 -28.84 -10.78
CA THR A 6 -6.04 -29.29 -11.33
C THR A 6 -5.37 -28.10 -12.06
N ILE A 7 -4.03 -27.88 -12.11
CA ILE A 7 -2.90 -28.60 -12.76
C ILE A 7 -1.60 -28.06 -12.08
N ALA A 8 -0.50 -28.77 -11.79
CA ALA A 8 0.22 -29.85 -12.46
C ALA A 8 0.66 -31.00 -11.54
N ASN A 9 0.85 -32.19 -12.13
CA ASN A 9 1.21 -33.48 -11.52
C ASN A 9 0.11 -34.27 -10.78
N GLY A 10 -1.17 -33.86 -10.88
CA GLY A 10 -2.29 -34.75 -10.58
C GLY A 10 -2.41 -35.22 -9.12
N GLN A 11 -1.83 -34.48 -8.17
CA GLN A 11 -2.08 -34.69 -6.74
C GLN A 11 -2.89 -33.52 -6.18
N PRO A 12 -4.03 -33.76 -5.51
CA PRO A 12 -4.82 -32.70 -4.89
C PRO A 12 -4.04 -32.11 -3.70
N VAL A 13 -3.56 -30.88 -3.84
CA VAL A 13 -3.02 -30.11 -2.72
C VAL A 13 -4.19 -29.43 -2.01
N THR A 14 -4.44 -29.81 -0.76
CA THR A 14 -5.40 -29.15 0.11
C THR A 14 -4.64 -28.09 0.91
N TYR A 15 -4.91 -26.81 0.65
CA TYR A 15 -4.36 -25.72 1.45
C TYR A 15 -5.27 -25.49 2.66
N GLU A 16 -4.75 -25.71 3.86
CA GLU A 16 -5.44 -25.36 5.11
C GLU A 16 -5.49 -23.82 5.24
N HIS A 17 -6.70 -23.26 5.41
CA HIS A 17 -6.99 -21.82 5.53
C HIS A 17 -6.18 -21.06 6.59
N THR A 18 -5.50 -21.76 7.51
CA THR A 18 -4.79 -21.20 8.66
C THR A 18 -3.31 -20.90 8.43
N GLN A 19 -2.75 -21.24 7.26
CA GLN A 19 -1.31 -21.12 6.98
C GLN A 19 -0.86 -19.78 6.37
N PHE A 20 -1.80 -18.88 6.05
CA PHE A 20 -1.50 -17.62 5.34
C PHE A 20 -1.72 -16.37 6.19
N PHE A 21 -2.32 -16.51 7.38
CA PHE A 21 -2.25 -15.51 8.44
C PHE A 21 -0.93 -15.73 9.17
N ALA A 22 0.12 -14.98 8.83
CA ALA A 22 1.34 -15.00 9.61
C ALA A 22 1.00 -14.65 11.06
N ARG A 23 1.10 -15.61 11.99
CA ARG A 23 1.05 -15.27 13.42
C ARG A 23 2.21 -14.30 13.68
N PRO A 24 1.98 -13.22 14.46
CA PRO A 24 3.06 -12.31 14.78
C PRO A 24 4.22 -13.12 15.33
N GLY A 25 5.43 -12.87 14.82
CA GLY A 25 6.64 -13.51 15.34
C GLY A 25 6.59 -13.49 16.86
N GLU A 26 6.84 -14.63 17.50
CA GLU A 26 6.75 -14.79 18.94
C GLU A 26 7.55 -13.69 19.65
N GLY A 27 6.81 -12.70 20.12
CA GLY A 27 7.31 -11.44 20.62
C GLY A 27 6.13 -10.51 20.71
N SER A 28 5.42 -10.57 21.84
CA SER A 28 4.37 -9.59 22.17
C SER A 28 4.95 -8.20 21.94
N ALA A 29 4.55 -7.55 20.84
CA ALA A 29 4.95 -6.19 20.57
C ALA A 29 4.62 -5.35 21.82
N PRO A 30 5.52 -4.45 22.26
CA PRO A 30 5.24 -3.57 23.39
C PRO A 30 3.87 -2.91 23.23
N SER A 31 3.15 -2.69 24.34
CA SER A 31 1.82 -2.08 24.29
C SER A 31 1.79 -0.71 23.61
N ASN A 32 2.94 -0.03 23.52
CA ASN A 32 3.14 1.24 22.86
C ASN A 32 3.80 1.14 21.47
N ALA A 33 3.91 -0.04 20.87
CA ALA A 33 4.47 -0.19 19.54
C ALA A 33 3.52 0.31 18.44
N VAL A 34 4.05 1.05 17.45
CA VAL A 34 3.36 1.24 16.17
C VAL A 34 3.31 -0.09 15.44
N ARG A 35 2.11 -0.52 15.08
CA ARG A 35 1.80 -1.73 14.32
C ARG A 35 1.30 -1.31 12.94
N VAL A 36 1.73 -2.05 11.93
CA VAL A 36 1.18 -1.97 10.57
C VAL A 36 0.55 -3.31 10.23
N GLN A 37 -0.58 -3.29 9.51
CA GLN A 37 -1.20 -4.46 8.92
C GLN A 37 -1.45 -4.20 7.44
N PHE A 38 -0.99 -5.10 6.58
CA PHE A 38 -1.33 -5.07 5.16
C PHE A 38 -2.68 -5.74 4.93
N LEU A 39 -3.51 -5.09 4.12
CA LEU A 39 -4.87 -5.50 3.84
C LEU A 39 -5.10 -5.77 2.34
N GLY A 40 -4.03 -5.72 1.54
CA GLY A 40 -4.07 -5.98 0.10
C GLY A 40 -4.03 -4.72 -0.76
N VAL A 41 -3.65 -4.83 -2.03
CA VAL A 41 -3.48 -3.70 -2.95
C VAL A 41 -2.58 -2.65 -2.29
N ASN A 42 -2.97 -1.38 -2.14
CA ASN A 42 -2.23 -0.41 -1.33
C ASN A 42 -2.79 -0.21 0.09
N SER A 43 -3.78 -1.02 0.47
CA SER A 43 -4.45 -0.91 1.77
C SER A 43 -3.53 -1.29 2.91
N ILE A 44 -3.20 -0.31 3.75
CA ILE A 44 -2.45 -0.52 4.99
C ILE A 44 -3.19 0.11 6.17
N TYR A 45 -3.19 -0.59 7.29
CA TYR A 45 -3.71 -0.09 8.56
C TYR A 45 -2.55 0.12 9.54
N ILE A 46 -2.56 1.25 10.25
CA ILE A 46 -1.48 1.68 11.13
C ILE A 46 -2.06 2.09 12.48
N THR A 47 -1.48 1.60 13.57
CA THR A 47 -1.94 1.96 14.92
C THR A 47 -0.84 1.86 15.97
N ASP A 48 -0.85 2.78 16.94
CA ASP A 48 -0.08 2.69 18.19
C ASP A 48 -0.94 2.09 19.35
N GLY A 49 -2.19 1.72 19.07
CA GLY A 49 -3.19 1.28 20.03
C GLY A 49 -4.13 2.38 20.54
N ALA A 50 -3.80 3.66 20.33
CA ALA A 50 -4.63 4.81 20.66
C ALA A 50 -5.20 5.50 19.41
N THR A 51 -4.38 5.62 18.37
CA THR A 51 -4.71 6.17 17.05
C THR A 51 -4.67 5.08 15.98
N HIS A 52 -5.62 5.13 15.05
CA HIS A 52 -5.97 4.09 14.10
C HIS A 52 -6.17 4.73 12.74
N LEU A 53 -5.25 4.46 11.82
CA LEU A 53 -5.19 5.09 10.49
C LEU A 53 -5.29 4.01 9.41
N MET A 54 -5.88 4.35 8.27
CA MET A 54 -5.86 3.48 7.08
C MET A 54 -5.44 4.28 5.84
N ILE A 55 -4.66 3.68 4.95
CA ILE A 55 -4.31 4.25 3.64
C ILE A 55 -5.00 3.43 2.57
N ASP A 56 -5.64 4.08 1.58
CA ASP A 56 -6.30 3.46 0.42
C ASP A 56 -7.13 2.20 0.75
N PRO A 57 -8.13 2.28 1.63
CA PRO A 57 -8.95 1.14 1.99
C PRO A 57 -9.76 0.59 0.79
N PHE A 58 -9.35 -0.56 0.25
CA PHE A 58 -9.98 -1.22 -0.89
C PHE A 58 -10.03 -2.75 -0.70
N PHE A 59 -11.23 -3.31 -0.75
CA PHE A 59 -11.54 -4.71 -0.42
C PHE A 59 -12.49 -5.38 -1.44
N SER A 60 -13.20 -4.61 -2.26
CA SER A 60 -14.27 -5.11 -3.14
C SER A 60 -13.80 -5.99 -4.28
N ARG A 61 -12.52 -5.88 -4.67
CA ARG A 61 -11.76 -6.72 -5.63
C ARG A 61 -12.59 -7.40 -6.70
N MET A 62 -12.47 -6.92 -7.93
CA MET A 62 -13.45 -7.19 -8.98
C MET A 62 -12.75 -7.66 -10.24
N PRO A 63 -13.36 -8.58 -11.03
CA PRO A 63 -12.77 -9.07 -12.26
C PRO A 63 -12.75 -7.99 -13.37
N VAL A 64 -11.83 -7.04 -13.27
CA VAL A 64 -11.59 -6.00 -14.29
C VAL A 64 -10.50 -6.50 -15.24
N ARG A 65 -10.89 -7.42 -16.14
CA ARG A 65 -9.98 -7.96 -17.15
C ARG A 65 -9.31 -6.86 -17.96
N VAL A 66 -8.05 -7.05 -18.36
CA VAL A 66 -7.28 -6.10 -19.18
C VAL A 66 -8.04 -5.70 -20.46
N SER A 67 -8.80 -6.61 -21.06
CA SER A 67 -9.69 -6.30 -22.20
C SER A 67 -10.72 -5.22 -21.88
N ASN A 68 -11.26 -5.18 -20.67
CA ASN A 68 -12.26 -4.21 -20.23
C ASN A 68 -11.66 -2.81 -20.05
N LEU A 69 -10.37 -2.74 -19.70
CA LEU A 69 -9.58 -1.49 -19.70
C LEU A 69 -9.29 -1.02 -21.13
N ILE A 70 -9.04 -1.95 -22.07
CA ILE A 70 -8.82 -1.66 -23.50
C ILE A 70 -10.11 -1.12 -24.17
N PHE A 71 -11.29 -1.60 -23.79
CA PHE A 71 -12.58 -1.02 -24.22
C PHE A 71 -13.00 0.22 -23.41
N GLY A 72 -12.02 1.01 -22.94
CA GLY A 72 -12.25 2.34 -22.38
C GLY A 72 -12.89 2.39 -21.00
N GLY A 73 -12.84 1.31 -20.21
CA GLY A 73 -13.31 1.32 -18.81
C GLY A 73 -14.83 1.45 -18.66
N LEU A 74 -15.61 1.01 -19.66
CA LEU A 74 -17.08 1.08 -19.63
C LEU A 74 -17.74 0.11 -18.63
N MET A 75 -16.98 -0.84 -18.09
CA MET A 75 -17.46 -1.77 -17.06
C MET A 75 -17.86 -0.98 -15.81
N ARG A 76 -19.07 -1.22 -15.33
CA ARG A 76 -19.56 -0.61 -14.10
C ARG A 76 -19.18 -1.46 -12.89
N VAL A 77 -18.60 -0.82 -11.89
CA VAL A 77 -18.11 -1.44 -10.66
C VAL A 77 -18.92 -0.92 -9.46
N PRO A 78 -19.64 -1.79 -8.74
CA PRO A 78 -20.15 -1.49 -7.40
C PRO A 78 -19.15 -1.83 -6.29
N PRO A 79 -19.13 -1.11 -5.17
CA PRO A 79 -18.58 -1.63 -3.92
C PRO A 79 -19.28 -2.94 -3.51
N ASN A 80 -18.52 -3.89 -2.99
CA ASN A 80 -18.99 -5.16 -2.45
C ASN A 80 -19.01 -5.10 -0.92
N ARG A 81 -20.11 -4.58 -0.37
CA ARG A 81 -20.31 -4.42 1.09
C ARG A 81 -20.07 -5.70 1.88
N GLN A 82 -20.49 -6.86 1.36
CA GLN A 82 -20.29 -8.15 2.04
C GLN A 82 -18.80 -8.52 2.13
N ALA A 83 -18.04 -8.31 1.04
CA ALA A 83 -16.60 -8.54 1.05
C ALA A 83 -15.89 -7.62 2.04
N ILE A 84 -16.23 -6.31 2.04
CA ILE A 84 -15.68 -5.33 2.99
C ILE A 84 -15.94 -5.76 4.43
N GLN A 85 -17.19 -6.11 4.77
CA GLN A 85 -17.56 -6.56 6.11
C GLN A 85 -16.84 -7.86 6.52
N ASN A 86 -16.75 -8.83 5.60
CA ASN A 86 -16.08 -10.10 5.85
C ASN A 86 -14.60 -9.88 6.18
N VAL A 87 -13.92 -8.99 5.46
CA VAL A 87 -12.50 -8.70 5.72
C VAL A 87 -12.34 -7.95 7.03
N LEU A 88 -13.03 -6.83 7.20
CA LEU A 88 -12.85 -5.97 8.38
C LEU A 88 -13.23 -6.68 9.69
N SER A 89 -14.22 -7.58 9.67
CA SER A 89 -14.56 -8.39 10.85
C SER A 89 -13.46 -9.40 11.25
N GLN A 90 -12.60 -9.79 10.32
CA GLN A 90 -11.49 -10.72 10.55
C GLN A 90 -10.17 -10.02 10.93
N THR A 91 -10.04 -8.71 10.68
CA THR A 91 -8.82 -7.97 11.02
C THR A 91 -8.72 -7.62 12.51
N GLY A 92 -9.85 -7.62 13.22
CA GLY A 92 -9.91 -7.15 14.61
C GLY A 92 -9.83 -5.64 14.77
N ILE A 93 -9.94 -4.88 13.67
CA ILE A 93 -9.94 -3.41 13.68
C ILE A 93 -11.34 -2.94 14.09
N GLN A 94 -11.45 -2.29 15.25
CA GLN A 94 -12.73 -1.89 15.84
C GLN A 94 -13.09 -0.43 15.56
N LYS A 95 -12.08 0.42 15.35
CA LYS A 95 -12.27 1.85 15.11
C LYS A 95 -11.27 2.36 14.08
N LEU A 96 -11.59 3.50 13.52
CA LEU A 96 -10.76 4.24 12.58
C LEU A 96 -10.86 5.73 12.91
N ASP A 97 -9.72 6.37 13.20
CA ASP A 97 -9.68 7.81 13.46
C ASP A 97 -9.56 8.58 12.14
N ALA A 98 -8.83 8.04 11.17
CA ALA A 98 -8.74 8.63 9.83
C ALA A 98 -8.39 7.61 8.72
N MET A 99 -8.84 7.90 7.51
CA MET A 99 -8.37 7.29 6.28
C MET A 99 -7.75 8.33 5.36
N PHE A 100 -6.70 7.94 4.65
CA PHE A 100 -6.04 8.79 3.66
C PHE A 100 -6.00 8.08 2.32
N PHE A 101 -6.10 8.86 1.25
CA PHE A 101 -6.06 8.34 -0.11
C PHE A 101 -4.87 8.89 -0.88
N THR A 102 -4.12 8.00 -1.52
CA THR A 102 -2.99 8.39 -2.37
C THR A 102 -3.46 8.95 -3.70
N HIS A 103 -4.57 8.43 -4.25
CA HIS A 103 -5.24 8.93 -5.45
C HIS A 103 -6.62 8.27 -5.62
N ALA A 104 -7.41 8.72 -6.60
CA ALA A 104 -8.85 8.42 -6.71
C ALA A 104 -9.23 7.31 -7.70
N HIS A 105 -8.25 6.52 -8.18
CA HIS A 105 -8.57 5.32 -8.96
C HIS A 105 -9.40 4.32 -8.15
N TRP A 106 -10.19 3.52 -8.87
CA TRP A 106 -11.17 2.60 -8.28
C TRP A 106 -10.54 1.58 -7.32
N ASP A 107 -9.33 1.09 -7.61
CA ASP A 107 -8.57 0.14 -6.79
C ASP A 107 -7.96 0.77 -5.53
N HIS A 108 -8.19 2.06 -5.32
CA HIS A 108 -7.84 2.80 -4.10
C HIS A 108 -9.07 3.36 -3.39
N ALA A 109 -10.04 3.88 -4.15
CA ALA A 109 -11.11 4.73 -3.61
C ALA A 109 -12.54 4.18 -3.77
N LEU A 110 -12.77 3.08 -4.50
CA LEU A 110 -14.13 2.54 -4.72
C LEU A 110 -14.90 2.33 -3.40
N ASP A 111 -14.20 1.88 -2.37
CA ASP A 111 -14.80 1.43 -1.13
C ASP A 111 -14.88 2.50 -0.03
N VAL A 112 -14.44 3.74 -0.32
CA VAL A 112 -14.37 4.83 0.68
C VAL A 112 -15.66 4.97 1.49
N ALA A 113 -16.82 4.95 0.82
CA ALA A 113 -18.10 5.11 1.48
C ALA A 113 -18.45 3.88 2.34
N GLU A 114 -18.34 2.67 1.81
CA GLU A 114 -18.72 1.44 2.51
C GLU A 114 -17.76 1.11 3.67
N VAL A 115 -16.48 1.47 3.57
CA VAL A 115 -15.51 1.33 4.67
C VAL A 115 -15.80 2.35 5.77
N TRP A 116 -16.05 3.61 5.42
CA TRP A 116 -16.46 4.62 6.41
C TRP A 116 -17.76 4.20 7.11
N ARG A 117 -18.73 3.68 6.35
CA ARG A 117 -19.98 3.12 6.87
C ARG A 117 -19.76 2.01 7.86
N TYR A 118 -18.89 1.05 7.53
CA TYR A 118 -18.57 -0.05 8.43
C TYR A 118 -18.13 0.45 9.81
N PHE A 119 -17.23 1.44 9.85
CA PHE A 119 -16.79 2.00 11.13
C PHE A 119 -17.88 2.85 11.80
N ALA A 120 -18.61 3.67 11.04
CA ALA A 120 -19.66 4.53 11.58
C ALA A 120 -20.82 3.73 12.21
N GLU A 121 -21.23 2.62 11.60
CA GLU A 121 -22.25 1.70 12.14
C GLU A 121 -21.83 1.09 13.48
N ASN A 122 -20.52 0.93 13.70
CA ASN A 122 -19.96 0.34 14.93
C ASN A 122 -19.51 1.37 15.97
N ASN A 123 -19.48 2.67 15.64
CA ASN A 123 -18.90 3.73 16.47
C ASN A 123 -19.79 4.98 16.57
N ASN A 124 -21.10 4.80 16.84
CA ASN A 124 -22.05 5.91 17.07
C ASN A 124 -22.09 6.97 15.95
N GLY A 125 -21.92 6.56 14.70
CA GLY A 125 -21.90 7.45 13.54
C GLY A 125 -20.53 8.05 13.21
N ASP A 126 -19.48 7.70 13.95
CA ASP A 126 -18.10 8.12 13.66
C ASP A 126 -17.38 7.06 12.81
N GLY A 127 -17.28 7.31 11.50
CA GLY A 127 -16.53 6.46 10.57
C GLY A 127 -15.07 6.85 10.39
N GLY A 128 -14.59 7.87 11.13
CA GLY A 128 -13.28 8.49 10.96
C GLY A 128 -13.26 9.59 9.90
N THR A 129 -12.20 10.41 9.93
CA THR A 129 -12.00 11.51 8.97
C THR A 129 -11.43 10.98 7.66
N ILE A 130 -11.95 11.47 6.53
CA ILE A 130 -11.53 11.11 5.17
C ILE A 130 -10.64 12.22 4.62
N TYR A 131 -9.36 11.91 4.41
CA TYR A 131 -8.37 12.82 3.83
C TYR A 131 -8.04 12.43 2.40
N GLY A 132 -8.18 13.38 1.47
CA GLY A 132 -7.88 13.18 0.06
C GLY A 132 -8.09 14.45 -0.75
N ASP A 133 -7.96 14.34 -2.07
CA ASP A 133 -8.31 15.44 -2.98
C ASP A 133 -9.84 15.55 -3.15
N ASN A 134 -10.28 16.55 -3.93
CA ASN A 134 -11.71 16.71 -4.24
C ASN A 134 -12.31 15.46 -4.93
N SER A 135 -11.52 14.70 -5.69
CA SER A 135 -12.01 13.51 -6.38
C SER A 135 -12.46 12.43 -5.38
N ILE A 136 -11.68 12.21 -4.31
CA ILE A 136 -12.06 11.34 -3.19
C ILE A 136 -13.36 11.80 -2.53
N ARG A 137 -13.52 13.11 -2.33
CA ARG A 137 -14.77 13.68 -1.78
C ARG A 137 -15.97 13.32 -2.63
N GLN A 138 -15.86 13.43 -3.95
CA GLN A 138 -16.96 13.12 -4.87
C GLN A 138 -17.30 11.63 -4.89
N ILE A 139 -16.32 10.74 -4.74
CA ILE A 139 -16.58 9.30 -4.62
C ILE A 139 -17.32 8.99 -3.32
N ALA A 140 -16.88 9.56 -2.19
CA ALA A 140 -17.55 9.39 -0.90
C ALA A 140 -19.00 9.90 -0.92
N ILE A 141 -19.23 11.10 -1.46
CA ILE A 141 -20.59 11.66 -1.62
C ILE A 141 -21.43 10.79 -2.55
N GLY A 142 -20.86 10.28 -3.64
CA GLY A 142 -21.56 9.40 -4.57
C GLY A 142 -22.04 8.10 -3.93
N GLY A 143 -21.22 7.49 -3.07
CA GLY A 143 -21.62 6.34 -2.26
C GLY A 143 -22.76 6.66 -1.28
N TYR A 144 -22.69 7.80 -0.59
CA TYR A 144 -23.78 8.23 0.29
C TYR A 144 -25.08 8.55 -0.46
N GLN A 145 -25.00 9.17 -1.63
CA GLN A 145 -26.16 9.38 -2.51
C GLN A 145 -26.79 8.05 -2.94
N LYS A 146 -25.97 7.01 -3.17
CA LYS A 146 -26.49 5.66 -3.43
C LYS A 146 -27.29 5.13 -2.25
N TRP A 147 -26.79 5.27 -1.02
CA TRP A 147 -27.53 4.87 0.19
C TRP A 147 -28.86 5.62 0.32
N GLN A 148 -28.87 6.92 0.03
CA GLN A 148 -30.09 7.73 0.04
C GLN A 148 -31.11 7.25 -0.99
N ALA A 149 -30.66 6.97 -2.22
CA ALA A 149 -31.51 6.46 -3.28
C ALA A 149 -32.09 5.07 -2.95
N ASP A 150 -31.34 4.24 -2.23
CA ASP A 150 -31.79 2.92 -1.77
C ASP A 150 -32.68 2.98 -0.52
N GLY A 151 -32.74 4.13 0.16
CA GLY A 151 -33.40 4.25 1.46
C GLY A 151 -32.66 3.56 2.60
N ASP A 152 -31.35 3.28 2.44
CA ASP A 152 -30.51 2.57 3.40
C ASP A 152 -29.31 3.45 3.83
N THR A 153 -29.57 4.61 4.44
CA THR A 153 -28.50 5.42 5.05
C THR A 153 -28.06 4.87 6.41
N GLY A 154 -28.75 3.87 6.96
CA GLY A 154 -28.51 3.35 8.31
C GLY A 154 -28.72 4.37 9.44
N GLY A 155 -29.30 5.54 9.16
CA GLY A 155 -29.37 6.66 10.10
C GLY A 155 -28.01 7.34 10.36
N LEU A 156 -27.01 7.05 9.53
CA LEU A 156 -25.67 7.62 9.65
C LEU A 156 -25.66 9.11 9.27
N PRO A 157 -24.71 9.90 9.82
CA PRO A 157 -24.55 11.29 9.42
C PRO A 157 -24.10 11.39 7.96
N ASN A 158 -24.19 12.60 7.41
CA ASN A 158 -23.73 12.87 6.06
C ASN A 158 -22.22 12.66 5.99
N ILE A 159 -21.77 11.70 5.18
CA ILE A 159 -20.35 11.38 5.02
C ILE A 159 -19.52 12.59 4.58
N ALA A 160 -20.14 13.56 3.89
CA ALA A 160 -19.47 14.78 3.45
C ALA A 160 -18.91 15.61 4.64
N ASP A 161 -19.52 15.48 5.82
CA ASP A 161 -19.09 16.17 7.05
C ASP A 161 -17.81 15.53 7.64
N SER A 162 -17.46 14.32 7.21
CA SER A 162 -16.23 13.62 7.60
C SER A 162 -15.05 13.88 6.66
N PHE A 163 -15.24 14.66 5.59
CA PHE A 163 -14.18 14.90 4.60
C PHE A 163 -13.32 16.12 4.94
N MET A 164 -12.01 15.98 4.80
CA MET A 164 -11.03 17.06 4.89
C MET A 164 -10.11 17.06 3.66
N PRO A 165 -10.10 18.13 2.84
CA PRO A 165 -9.23 18.19 1.68
C PRO A 165 -7.77 18.26 2.10
N VAL A 166 -6.89 17.69 1.28
CA VAL A 166 -5.45 17.81 1.45
C VAL A 166 -4.76 18.20 0.15
N ALA A 167 -3.62 18.86 0.29
CA ALA A 167 -2.71 19.21 -0.78
C ALA A 167 -1.26 18.86 -0.40
N GLU A 168 -0.35 18.95 -1.37
CA GLU A 168 1.09 18.80 -1.11
C GLU A 168 1.55 19.73 0.03
N ASP A 169 2.42 19.19 0.89
CA ASP A 169 3.02 19.82 2.06
C ASP A 169 2.09 20.03 3.26
N ASP A 170 0.82 19.65 3.16
CA ASP A 170 -0.05 19.60 4.32
C ASP A 170 0.52 18.65 5.39
N SER A 171 0.46 19.10 6.64
CA SER A 171 0.93 18.35 7.81
C SER A 171 -0.19 18.24 8.83
N ILE A 172 -0.65 17.02 9.04
CA ILE A 172 -1.90 16.71 9.74
C ILE A 172 -1.55 15.93 11.02
N PRO A 173 -1.65 16.57 12.20
CA PRO A 173 -1.45 15.88 13.47
C PRO A 173 -2.69 15.06 13.85
N ILE A 174 -2.51 13.77 14.14
CA ILE A 174 -3.56 12.87 14.64
C ILE A 174 -2.97 12.01 15.76
N GLY A 175 -3.36 12.30 16.99
CA GLY A 175 -2.74 11.68 18.16
C GLY A 175 -1.22 11.90 18.19
N ASP A 176 -0.46 10.82 18.33
CA ASP A 176 1.01 10.83 18.28
C ASP A 176 1.59 10.74 16.86
N PHE A 177 0.73 10.69 15.84
CA PHE A 177 1.13 10.70 14.45
C PHE A 177 1.11 12.10 13.84
N THR A 178 2.03 12.34 12.91
CA THR A 178 2.01 13.45 11.97
C THR A 178 2.04 12.88 10.56
N ILE A 179 1.00 13.19 9.78
CA ILE A 179 0.85 12.74 8.40
C ILE A 179 1.19 13.90 7.49
N THR A 180 2.18 13.72 6.62
CA THR A 180 2.58 14.72 5.64
C THR A 180 2.25 14.22 4.24
N ILE A 181 1.52 15.06 3.50
CA ILE A 181 1.15 14.79 2.12
C ILE A 181 2.27 15.27 1.22
N LEU A 182 2.83 14.35 0.45
CA LEU A 182 3.95 14.59 -0.45
C LEU A 182 3.48 14.39 -1.89
N ARG A 183 4.14 15.07 -2.83
CA ARG A 183 3.88 14.88 -4.26
C ARG A 183 4.15 13.43 -4.66
N GLY A 184 3.23 12.86 -5.43
CA GLY A 184 3.37 11.57 -6.07
C GLY A 184 3.33 11.66 -7.60
N SER A 185 3.47 10.52 -8.25
CA SER A 185 3.24 10.36 -9.69
C SER A 185 2.60 9.00 -9.93
N HIS A 186 1.64 8.95 -10.84
CA HIS A 186 0.95 7.71 -11.19
C HIS A 186 1.78 6.93 -12.22
N ILE A 187 1.67 5.60 -12.19
CA ILE A 187 2.27 4.74 -13.21
C ILE A 187 1.91 5.23 -14.62
N ASN A 188 2.90 5.26 -15.52
CA ASN A 188 2.64 5.60 -16.91
C ASN A 188 1.80 4.51 -17.56
N LEU A 189 0.55 4.82 -17.90
CA LEU A 189 -0.32 3.92 -18.65
C LEU A 189 -0.15 4.13 -20.16
N PRO A 190 -0.59 3.17 -21.01
CA PRO A 190 -0.66 3.41 -22.45
C PRO A 190 -1.49 4.67 -22.74
N LEU A 191 -1.06 5.49 -23.71
CA LEU A 191 -1.59 6.84 -23.99
C LEU A 191 -3.14 6.91 -23.99
N TRP A 192 -3.80 5.93 -24.60
CA TRP A 192 -5.26 5.90 -24.68
C TRP A 192 -5.93 5.62 -23.33
N THR A 193 -5.34 4.74 -22.52
CA THR A 193 -5.82 4.43 -21.16
C THR A 193 -5.58 5.62 -20.23
N ASP A 194 -4.40 6.23 -20.33
CA ASP A 194 -4.06 7.43 -19.56
C ASP A 194 -5.04 8.56 -19.84
N ALA A 195 -5.35 8.84 -21.11
CA ALA A 195 -6.32 9.87 -21.50
C ALA A 195 -7.73 9.65 -20.92
N VAL A 196 -8.17 8.40 -20.75
CA VAL A 196 -9.52 8.10 -20.20
C VAL A 196 -9.55 7.95 -18.69
N MET A 197 -8.40 7.79 -18.01
CA MET A 197 -8.31 7.69 -16.55
C MET A 197 -7.78 8.97 -15.90
N ALA A 198 -7.11 9.84 -16.66
CA ALA A 198 -6.62 11.13 -16.19
C ALA A 198 -7.76 12.15 -15.95
N GLY A 199 -7.46 13.14 -15.09
CA GLY A 199 -8.35 14.25 -14.72
C GLY A 199 -8.82 14.18 -13.27
N HIS A 200 -9.70 15.11 -12.91
CA HIS A 200 -10.36 15.19 -11.60
C HIS A 200 -11.84 14.82 -11.70
N ILE A 201 -12.40 14.40 -10.58
CA ILE A 201 -13.82 14.13 -10.44
C ILE A 201 -14.47 15.37 -9.83
N GLU A 202 -15.30 16.06 -10.61
CA GLU A 202 -15.98 17.30 -10.17
C GLU A 202 -17.39 17.05 -9.61
N GLU A 203 -17.99 15.91 -9.95
CA GLU A 203 -19.36 15.55 -9.58
C GLU A 203 -19.42 14.17 -8.91
N PRO A 204 -20.39 13.94 -8.00
CA PRO A 204 -20.49 12.68 -7.27
C PRO A 204 -20.54 11.44 -8.18
N VAL A 205 -19.71 10.43 -7.86
CA VAL A 205 -19.68 9.15 -8.58
C VAL A 205 -20.59 8.16 -7.89
N VAL A 206 -21.84 8.06 -8.33
CA VAL A 206 -22.85 7.18 -7.73
C VAL A 206 -22.67 5.74 -8.25
N PRO A 207 -22.31 4.75 -7.40
CA PRO A 207 -22.12 3.37 -7.83
C PRO A 207 -23.46 2.65 -8.13
N PRO A 208 -23.47 1.65 -9.05
CA PRO A 208 -22.33 1.16 -9.84
C PRO A 208 -21.97 2.13 -10.96
N ALA A 209 -20.70 2.55 -10.98
CA ALA A 209 -20.15 3.54 -11.90
C ALA A 209 -19.06 2.93 -12.77
N ARG A 210 -18.80 3.51 -13.94
CA ARG A 210 -17.78 3.01 -14.86
C ARG A 210 -16.38 3.16 -14.26
N VAL A 211 -15.48 2.22 -14.52
CA VAL A 211 -14.08 2.29 -14.08
C VAL A 211 -13.44 3.63 -14.47
N ASN A 212 -13.71 4.12 -15.68
CA ASN A 212 -13.17 5.40 -16.16
C ASN A 212 -13.80 6.67 -15.57
N GLN A 213 -14.80 6.54 -14.69
CA GLN A 213 -15.32 7.65 -13.89
C GLN A 213 -14.54 7.84 -12.60
N TYR A 214 -13.83 6.81 -12.13
CA TYR A 214 -12.85 6.92 -11.06
C TYR A 214 -11.55 7.46 -11.65
N LYS A 215 -11.53 8.77 -11.91
CA LYS A 215 -10.36 9.47 -12.44
C LYS A 215 -9.26 9.53 -11.38
N GLN A 216 -8.02 9.69 -11.82
CA GLN A 216 -6.85 9.68 -10.93
C GLN A 216 -6.91 10.75 -9.82
N GLY A 217 -7.44 11.95 -10.08
CA GLY A 217 -7.34 13.08 -9.14
C GLY A 217 -5.90 13.56 -8.95
N GLU A 218 -5.62 14.16 -7.78
CA GLU A 218 -4.25 14.37 -7.33
C GLU A 218 -3.57 13.06 -6.94
N ILE A 219 -2.24 13.01 -7.07
CA ILE A 219 -1.46 11.82 -6.71
C ILE A 219 -0.47 12.18 -5.62
N PHE A 220 -0.55 11.47 -4.51
CA PHE A 220 0.24 11.70 -3.32
C PHE A 220 1.08 10.49 -2.93
N SER A 221 2.20 10.78 -2.26
CA SER A 221 2.84 9.86 -1.34
C SER A 221 2.57 10.34 0.08
N ILE A 222 2.46 9.44 1.04
CA ILE A 222 2.02 9.78 2.40
C ILE A 222 3.15 9.42 3.36
N LEU A 223 3.76 10.44 3.99
CA LEU A 223 4.77 10.28 5.02
C LEU A 223 4.11 10.28 6.40
N ILE A 224 4.24 9.18 7.11
CA ILE A 224 3.59 8.91 8.38
C ILE A 224 4.69 8.86 9.43
N LYS A 225 4.75 9.86 10.31
CA LYS A 225 5.75 9.94 11.38
C LYS A 225 5.06 9.79 12.72
N HIS A 226 5.60 8.94 13.59
CA HIS A 226 5.17 8.88 14.97
C HIS A 226 6.13 9.67 15.87
N SER A 227 5.62 10.34 16.90
CA SER A 227 6.39 11.17 17.85
C SER A 227 7.53 10.40 18.56
N ALA A 228 7.20 9.23 19.12
CA ALA A 228 8.12 8.35 19.85
C ALA A 228 8.78 7.24 19.00
N HIS A 229 8.27 6.94 17.81
CA HIS A 229 8.71 5.82 16.95
C HIS A 229 9.25 6.31 15.60
N GLY A 230 9.42 5.38 14.66
CA GLY A 230 9.92 5.69 13.32
C GLY A 230 8.90 6.33 12.38
N SER A 231 9.27 6.36 11.10
CA SER A 231 8.42 6.84 10.01
C SER A 231 8.26 5.83 8.87
N ILE A 232 7.10 5.92 8.21
CA ILE A 232 6.73 5.14 7.02
C ILE A 232 6.46 6.11 5.89
N LEU A 233 7.01 5.87 4.70
CA LEU A 233 6.62 6.53 3.46
C LEU A 233 5.81 5.53 2.62
N ASN A 234 4.51 5.74 2.48
CA ASN A 234 3.68 4.97 1.55
C ASN A 234 3.62 5.69 0.20
N GLN A 235 3.90 4.97 -0.88
CA GLN A 235 3.82 5.42 -2.25
C GLN A 235 2.82 4.53 -2.99
N GLY A 236 1.60 5.03 -3.19
CA GLY A 236 0.49 4.21 -3.72
C GLY A 236 0.55 3.91 -5.22
N SER A 237 1.53 4.43 -5.96
CA SER A 237 1.68 4.14 -7.40
C SER A 237 3.14 4.02 -7.81
N ALA A 238 3.42 3.13 -8.78
CA ALA A 238 4.76 2.72 -9.18
C ALA A 238 5.48 3.74 -10.08
N ASN A 239 5.49 5.03 -9.72
CA ASN A 239 6.22 6.07 -10.46
C ASN A 239 6.92 7.07 -9.53
N TYR A 240 7.58 8.09 -10.09
CA TYR A 240 8.34 9.07 -9.32
C TYR A 240 8.32 10.45 -9.99
N VAL A 241 8.54 11.48 -9.18
CA VAL A 241 8.89 12.82 -9.66
C VAL A 241 10.41 12.95 -9.60
N ASP A 242 11.04 13.26 -10.73
CA ASP A 242 12.50 13.29 -10.87
C ASP A 242 13.14 14.23 -9.83
N GLY A 243 14.05 13.71 -9.01
CA GLY A 243 14.77 14.47 -7.97
C GLY A 243 13.98 14.72 -6.68
N TYR A 244 12.66 14.62 -6.69
CA TYR A 244 11.81 15.09 -5.60
C TYR A 244 12.15 14.50 -4.23
N TYR A 245 12.29 13.18 -4.12
CA TYR A 245 12.62 12.56 -2.84
C TYR A 245 14.04 12.89 -2.37
N LEU A 246 15.00 13.06 -3.28
CA LEU A 246 16.34 13.50 -2.92
C LEU A 246 16.31 14.94 -2.40
N ASP A 247 15.49 15.80 -3.00
CA ASP A 247 15.35 17.20 -2.57
C ASP A 247 14.74 17.32 -1.17
N ILE A 248 13.75 16.48 -0.83
CA ILE A 248 13.06 16.59 0.46
C ILE A 248 13.67 15.74 1.57
N PHE A 249 14.36 14.62 1.26
CA PHE A 249 14.98 13.73 2.26
C PHE A 249 16.52 13.79 2.28
N GLY A 250 17.15 14.34 1.25
CA GLY A 250 18.60 14.38 1.09
C GLY A 250 19.32 15.23 2.14
N PRO A 251 20.64 15.43 1.99
CA PRO A 251 21.45 16.16 2.97
C PRO A 251 20.97 17.59 3.27
N GLU A 252 20.33 18.23 2.29
CA GLU A 252 19.75 19.58 2.38
C GLU A 252 18.21 19.55 2.51
N GLY A 253 17.64 18.35 2.61
CA GLY A 253 16.20 18.13 2.67
C GLY A 253 15.60 18.52 4.02
N ARG A 254 14.30 18.84 3.97
CA ARG A 254 13.53 19.28 5.15
C ARG A 254 13.00 18.12 6.00
N PHE A 255 13.03 16.89 5.50
CA PHE A 255 12.60 15.69 6.21
C PHE A 255 13.77 14.72 6.43
N PRO A 256 13.82 14.01 7.57
CA PRO A 256 14.73 12.89 7.71
C PRO A 256 14.31 11.75 6.77
N PHE A 257 15.28 10.93 6.33
CA PHE A 257 14.99 9.70 5.58
C PHE A 257 13.96 8.82 6.32
N PRO A 258 12.96 8.25 5.62
CA PRO A 258 12.00 7.35 6.22
C PRO A 258 12.65 6.07 6.76
N ASP A 259 12.15 5.53 7.86
CA ASP A 259 12.63 4.21 8.34
C ASP A 259 12.14 3.08 7.44
N VAL A 260 10.90 3.20 6.95
CA VAL A 260 10.23 2.22 6.11
C VAL A 260 9.70 2.88 4.85
N LEU A 261 9.99 2.29 3.69
CA LEU A 261 9.38 2.63 2.41
C LEU A 261 8.35 1.56 2.05
N MET A 262 7.15 1.97 1.64
CA MET A 262 6.09 1.09 1.13
C MET A 262 5.72 1.48 -0.30
N PRO A 263 6.44 0.98 -1.32
CA PRO A 263 6.14 1.29 -2.70
C PRO A 263 5.16 0.30 -3.30
N GLY A 264 4.13 0.83 -3.97
CA GLY A 264 3.25 0.08 -4.85
C GLY A 264 4.00 -0.38 -6.10
N ILE A 265 3.90 -1.67 -6.45
CA ILE A 265 4.65 -2.25 -7.57
C ILE A 265 3.79 -2.83 -8.71
N ALA A 266 2.47 -2.69 -8.67
CA ALA A 266 1.61 -3.08 -9.78
C ALA A 266 2.03 -2.41 -11.09
N GLY A 267 2.13 -3.19 -12.17
CA GLY A 267 2.51 -2.72 -13.51
C GLY A 267 4.00 -2.45 -13.70
N PHE A 268 4.82 -2.49 -12.64
CA PHE A 268 6.24 -2.10 -12.67
C PHE A 268 7.11 -2.99 -13.56
N ASN A 269 6.74 -4.25 -13.77
CA ASN A 269 7.48 -5.16 -14.63
C ASN A 269 7.00 -5.20 -16.10
N SER A 270 5.95 -4.45 -16.45
CA SER A 270 5.52 -4.42 -17.84
C SER A 270 6.65 -3.90 -18.73
N SER A 271 7.29 -4.77 -19.53
CA SER A 271 8.39 -4.40 -20.43
C SER A 271 8.02 -3.27 -21.39
N TYR A 272 6.72 -3.11 -21.67
CA TYR A 272 6.15 -2.05 -22.48
C TYR A 272 6.04 -0.72 -21.72
N LEU A 273 5.64 -0.75 -20.44
CA LEU A 273 5.46 0.45 -19.61
C LEU A 273 6.77 0.88 -18.92
N TYR A 274 7.65 -0.08 -18.61
CA TYR A 274 8.87 0.06 -17.83
C TYR A 274 10.03 -0.73 -18.45
N PRO A 275 10.67 -0.22 -19.52
CA PRO A 275 11.93 -0.78 -19.99
C PRO A 275 13.01 -0.72 -18.88
N ILE A 276 14.04 -1.56 -18.97
CA ILE A 276 15.05 -1.72 -17.89
C ILE A 276 15.68 -0.41 -17.40
N GLY A 277 15.90 0.56 -18.30
CA GLY A 277 16.40 1.89 -17.94
C GLY A 277 15.42 2.71 -17.10
N ALA A 278 14.11 2.59 -17.34
CA ALA A 278 13.07 3.22 -16.52
C ALA A 278 13.01 2.59 -15.12
N ARG A 279 13.16 1.27 -15.03
CA ARG A 279 13.16 0.53 -13.74
C ARG A 279 14.37 0.90 -12.88
N ARG A 280 15.57 1.00 -13.48
CA ARG A 280 16.78 1.52 -12.82
C ARG A 280 16.60 2.95 -12.32
N ARG A 281 15.98 3.82 -13.14
CA ARG A 281 15.68 5.19 -12.71
C ARG A 281 14.70 5.23 -11.56
N TYR A 282 13.63 4.44 -11.60
CA TYR A 282 12.69 4.31 -10.48
C TYR A 282 13.40 3.89 -9.19
N TYR A 283 14.23 2.84 -9.25
CA TYR A 283 15.00 2.41 -8.08
C TYR A 283 15.87 3.54 -7.51
N ASN A 284 16.54 4.30 -8.38
CA ASN A 284 17.37 5.43 -7.96
C ASN A 284 16.54 6.58 -7.35
N GLN A 285 15.44 6.93 -7.99
CA GLN A 285 14.60 8.07 -7.61
C GLN A 285 13.71 7.78 -6.41
N VAL A 286 13.43 6.51 -6.12
CA VAL A 286 12.58 6.08 -5.01
C VAL A 286 13.41 5.44 -3.92
N VAL A 287 13.96 4.25 -4.16
CA VAL A 287 14.65 3.47 -3.12
C VAL A 287 15.96 4.13 -2.67
N ASN A 288 16.84 4.51 -3.60
CA ASN A 288 18.12 5.14 -3.23
C ASN A 288 17.94 6.56 -2.69
N ALA A 289 17.01 7.33 -3.26
CA ALA A 289 16.75 8.70 -2.80
C ALA A 289 16.16 8.76 -1.40
N THR A 290 15.34 7.78 -1.01
CA THR A 290 14.70 7.72 0.32
C THR A 290 15.53 6.98 1.37
N ARG A 291 16.56 6.21 0.97
CA ARG A 291 17.48 5.48 1.86
C ARG A 291 16.81 4.77 3.04
N PRO A 292 15.71 4.03 2.82
CA PRO A 292 14.95 3.44 3.91
C PRO A 292 15.77 2.32 4.57
N LYS A 293 15.44 2.00 5.82
CA LYS A 293 16.01 0.81 6.48
C LYS A 293 15.32 -0.46 5.97
N ARG A 294 14.02 -0.37 5.70
CA ARG A 294 13.19 -1.47 5.18
C ARG A 294 12.33 -1.01 4.01
N VAL A 295 12.17 -1.87 3.02
CA VAL A 295 11.22 -1.71 1.92
C VAL A 295 10.17 -2.81 2.08
N LEU A 296 8.90 -2.43 2.13
CA LEU A 296 7.76 -3.33 2.30
C LEU A 296 6.82 -3.13 1.12
N LEU A 297 6.81 -4.07 0.18
CA LEU A 297 6.10 -3.88 -1.08
C LEU A 297 4.58 -3.90 -0.87
N THR A 298 3.88 -3.01 -1.56
CA THR A 298 2.42 -2.97 -1.66
C THR A 298 2.00 -3.14 -3.11
N HIS A 299 0.70 -3.32 -3.35
CA HIS A 299 0.09 -3.41 -4.68
C HIS A 299 0.71 -4.53 -5.53
N TRP A 300 1.07 -5.64 -4.88
CA TRP A 300 1.74 -6.78 -5.50
C TRP A 300 0.79 -7.94 -5.80
N ASP A 301 -0.36 -7.94 -5.15
CA ASP A 301 -1.36 -8.99 -5.21
C ASP A 301 -2.37 -8.78 -6.32
N GLU A 302 -2.97 -9.86 -6.78
CA GLU A 302 -4.00 -9.84 -7.83
C GLU A 302 -5.35 -9.39 -7.26
N PHE A 303 -6.01 -8.50 -7.99
CA PHE A 303 -7.28 -7.87 -7.60
C PHE A 303 -8.24 -7.73 -8.78
N GLN A 304 -7.86 -8.25 -9.96
CA GLN A 304 -8.57 -8.09 -11.23
C GLN A 304 -9.12 -9.40 -11.83
N GLU A 305 -8.97 -10.53 -11.14
CA GLU A 305 -9.48 -11.84 -11.58
C GLU A 305 -10.71 -12.29 -10.76
N ASP A 306 -11.41 -13.30 -11.28
CA ASP A 306 -12.70 -13.77 -10.75
C ASP A 306 -12.61 -14.37 -9.32
N ASP A 307 -11.42 -14.77 -8.87
CA ASP A 307 -11.14 -15.44 -7.58
C ASP A 307 -10.32 -14.59 -6.60
N CYS A 308 -10.16 -13.30 -6.88
CA CYS A 308 -9.26 -12.41 -6.11
C CYS A 308 -9.82 -11.93 -4.77
N THR A 309 -10.77 -12.62 -4.18
CA THR A 309 -11.40 -12.20 -2.92
C THR A 309 -10.46 -12.38 -1.72
N LEU A 310 -10.66 -11.55 -0.70
CA LEU A 310 -9.83 -11.51 0.50
C LEU A 310 -10.15 -12.61 1.54
N ASP A 311 -11.08 -13.52 1.21
CA ASP A 311 -11.37 -14.74 1.96
C ASP A 311 -10.56 -15.96 1.46
N HIS A 312 -9.69 -15.74 0.46
CA HIS A 312 -8.72 -16.69 -0.06
C HIS A 312 -7.29 -16.14 0.10
N PRO A 313 -6.26 -17.01 0.06
CA PRO A 313 -4.87 -16.55 0.05
C PRO A 313 -4.62 -15.59 -1.11
N LEU A 314 -3.85 -14.52 -0.85
CA LEU A 314 -3.46 -13.59 -1.91
C LEU A 314 -2.67 -14.31 -2.99
N VAL A 315 -3.09 -14.07 -4.23
CA VAL A 315 -2.38 -14.53 -5.42
C VAL A 315 -1.45 -13.43 -5.86
N TRP A 316 -0.24 -13.80 -6.24
CA TRP A 316 0.71 -12.89 -6.86
C TRP A 316 0.18 -12.39 -8.19
N LYS A 317 0.21 -11.08 -8.40
CA LYS A 317 0.18 -10.56 -9.75
C LYS A 317 1.49 -10.95 -10.44
N HIS A 318 1.41 -11.57 -11.61
CA HIS A 318 2.59 -12.12 -12.31
C HIS A 318 3.72 -11.09 -12.47
N ASP A 319 3.36 -9.85 -12.79
CA ASP A 319 4.31 -8.74 -12.95
C ASP A 319 4.92 -8.29 -11.61
N ALA A 320 4.25 -8.48 -10.48
CA ALA A 320 4.78 -8.10 -9.17
C ALA A 320 5.93 -8.99 -8.69
N TRP A 321 5.89 -10.29 -9.00
CA TRP A 321 7.00 -11.21 -8.67
C TRP A 321 8.30 -10.79 -9.37
N GLU A 322 8.23 -10.57 -10.69
CA GLU A 322 9.38 -10.10 -11.47
C GLU A 322 9.84 -8.69 -11.04
N SER A 323 8.90 -7.83 -10.64
CA SER A 323 9.20 -6.51 -10.09
C SER A 323 10.07 -6.60 -8.83
N TYR A 324 9.76 -7.55 -7.95
CA TYR A 324 10.55 -7.81 -6.76
C TYR A 324 11.94 -8.35 -7.09
N GLU A 325 12.04 -9.37 -7.95
CA GLU A 325 13.34 -9.92 -8.35
C GLU A 325 14.24 -8.82 -8.90
N LEU A 326 13.68 -7.94 -9.74
CA LEU A 326 14.42 -6.81 -10.27
C LEU A 326 14.84 -5.80 -9.19
N LEU A 327 13.96 -5.44 -8.25
CA LEU A 327 14.36 -4.56 -7.13
C LEU A 327 15.47 -5.19 -6.29
N ALA A 328 15.46 -6.52 -6.12
CA ALA A 328 16.50 -7.26 -5.43
C ALA A 328 17.81 -7.31 -6.23
N GLU A 329 17.75 -7.50 -7.55
CA GLU A 329 18.90 -7.42 -8.46
C GLU A 329 19.53 -6.03 -8.45
N LEU A 330 18.73 -4.97 -8.60
CA LEU A 330 19.21 -3.58 -8.59
C LEU A 330 19.87 -3.18 -7.27
N ARG A 331 19.37 -3.71 -6.15
CA ARG A 331 20.05 -3.60 -4.85
C ARG A 331 21.41 -4.30 -4.87
N ASN A 332 21.49 -5.51 -5.41
CA ASN A 332 22.72 -6.30 -5.43
C ASN A 332 23.78 -5.73 -6.40
N GLU A 333 23.36 -5.12 -7.52
CA GLU A 333 24.23 -4.39 -8.46
C GLU A 333 24.84 -3.12 -7.85
N GLY A 334 24.29 -2.61 -6.73
CA GLY A 334 24.60 -1.31 -6.15
C GLY A 334 24.90 -1.30 -4.64
N PHE A 335 25.89 -2.07 -4.17
CA PHE A 335 26.50 -2.00 -2.82
C PHE A 335 25.90 -2.92 -1.71
N ALA A 336 26.65 -3.99 -1.42
CA ALA A 336 26.72 -4.84 -0.22
C ALA A 336 25.43 -5.51 0.32
N ALA A 337 25.44 -6.85 0.31
CA ALA A 337 24.48 -7.73 0.97
C ALA A 337 24.55 -7.67 2.51
N THR A 338 23.39 -7.76 3.20
CA THR A 338 23.20 -8.60 4.39
C THR A 338 21.72 -8.77 4.74
N GLY A 339 21.31 -10.01 5.08
CA GLY A 339 20.15 -10.32 5.92
C GLY A 339 18.84 -10.51 5.16
N TRP A 340 18.54 -11.76 4.78
CA TRP A 340 17.23 -12.15 4.25
C TRP A 340 16.36 -12.64 5.41
N GLU A 341 15.14 -12.11 5.52
CA GLU A 341 14.06 -12.83 6.21
C GLU A 341 12.87 -12.88 5.25
N MET A 342 12.77 -14.03 4.60
CA MET A 342 11.68 -14.39 3.72
C MET A 342 10.59 -15.00 4.61
N VAL A 343 9.50 -14.28 4.88
CA VAL A 343 8.29 -14.91 5.42
C VAL A 343 7.51 -15.48 4.23
N THR A 344 8.03 -16.56 3.65
CA THR A 344 7.26 -17.39 2.71
C THR A 344 6.49 -18.45 3.50
N PRO A 345 5.21 -18.69 3.20
CA PRO A 345 4.61 -19.98 3.47
C PRO A 345 5.32 -20.98 2.56
N GLN A 346 6.19 -21.82 3.12
CA GLN A 346 6.97 -22.79 2.35
C GLN A 346 6.07 -23.81 1.64
N PRO A 347 6.19 -24.03 0.33
CA PRO A 347 6.12 -25.37 -0.25
C PRO A 347 7.52 -26.01 -0.09
N ARG A 348 7.58 -27.27 0.35
CA ARG A 348 8.85 -27.95 0.62
C ARG A 348 9.77 -28.00 -0.60
N GLN A 349 11.06 -28.00 -0.27
CA GLN A 349 12.23 -28.22 -1.09
C GLN A 349 12.20 -29.52 -1.91
N ASP A 350 12.51 -29.37 -3.20
CA ASP A 350 13.39 -30.27 -3.92
C ASP A 350 13.79 -29.71 -5.30
N ALA A 351 15.04 -29.24 -5.41
CA ALA A 351 16.00 -29.60 -6.46
C ALA A 351 17.14 -28.57 -6.55
N GLU A 352 18.35 -29.03 -6.23
CA GLU A 352 19.62 -28.35 -6.47
C GLU A 352 19.87 -28.15 -7.98
N THR A 353 20.58 -27.08 -8.38
CA THR A 353 21.94 -27.17 -8.95
C THR A 353 22.54 -25.81 -9.35
N SER A 354 23.87 -25.81 -9.35
CA SER A 354 24.90 -24.76 -9.45
C SER A 354 25.15 -24.13 -10.84
N ALA A 355 25.74 -22.91 -10.90
CA ALA A 355 27.00 -22.59 -11.62
C ALA A 355 27.42 -21.10 -11.52
N GLU A 356 28.70 -20.84 -11.80
CA GLU A 356 29.56 -19.73 -11.35
C GLU A 356 29.76 -18.51 -12.29
N ARG A 357 30.16 -17.38 -11.66
CA ARG A 357 31.17 -16.33 -12.00
C ARG A 357 31.33 -15.72 -13.41
N GLY A 358 31.46 -14.38 -13.44
CA GLY A 358 32.17 -13.60 -14.46
C GLY A 358 32.29 -12.10 -14.14
N THR A 359 33.44 -11.49 -14.39
CA THR A 359 33.96 -10.22 -13.81
C THR A 359 33.90 -8.99 -14.73
N GLY A 360 33.61 -7.80 -14.14
CA GLY A 360 34.36 -6.54 -14.32
C GLY A 360 34.08 -5.60 -15.51
N MET A 361 33.69 -4.34 -15.23
CA MET A 361 34.33 -3.12 -15.78
C MET A 361 33.85 -1.83 -15.08
N ARG A 362 34.74 -0.83 -14.98
CA ARG A 362 34.55 0.52 -14.40
C ARG A 362 34.39 1.59 -15.48
N SER A 363 33.55 2.60 -15.20
CA SER A 363 33.72 4.07 -15.41
C SER A 363 32.32 4.71 -15.47
N GLY A 364 31.95 5.83 -14.86
CA GLY A 364 32.59 6.90 -14.09
C GLY A 364 31.69 8.15 -14.22
N GLY A 365 31.48 8.89 -13.13
CA GLY A 365 30.94 10.26 -13.18
C GLY A 365 29.75 10.59 -12.28
N ARG A 366 30.00 11.34 -11.20
CA ARG A 366 29.09 12.08 -10.29
C ARG A 366 28.40 11.39 -9.10
N TYR A 367 28.57 10.09 -8.84
CA TYR A 367 27.91 9.42 -7.69
C TYR A 367 28.85 8.78 -6.65
N GLU A 368 30.12 9.19 -6.55
CA GLU A 368 31.11 8.52 -5.65
C GLU A 368 31.10 8.98 -4.18
N PHE A 369 29.97 9.51 -3.66
CA PHE A 369 29.83 9.83 -2.23
C PHE A 369 28.65 9.11 -1.57
N MET A 370 28.47 7.81 -1.80
CA MET A 370 27.39 7.04 -1.15
C MET A 370 27.81 5.61 -0.81
N ARG A 371 28.41 5.41 0.38
CA ARG A 371 28.22 4.13 1.09
C ARG A 371 26.81 4.16 1.69
N ALA A 372 25.82 3.76 0.90
CA ALA A 372 24.42 3.62 1.33
C ALA A 372 24.30 2.47 2.35
N MET A 373 23.41 2.62 3.32
CA MET A 373 22.91 1.46 4.08
C MET A 373 22.07 0.63 3.11
N THR A 374 22.29 -0.68 3.08
CA THR A 374 21.54 -1.57 2.20
C THR A 374 20.16 -1.84 2.79
N PRO A 375 19.05 -1.49 2.10
CA PRO A 375 17.72 -1.76 2.60
C PRO A 375 17.39 -3.25 2.56
N THR A 376 16.64 -3.73 3.55
CA THR A 376 16.02 -5.05 3.53
C THR A 376 14.66 -4.96 2.82
N VAL A 377 14.37 -5.85 1.86
CA VAL A 377 13.14 -5.83 1.05
C VAL A 377 12.27 -7.02 1.46
N HIS A 378 11.04 -6.75 1.88
CA HIS A 378 10.05 -7.75 2.28
C HIS A 378 8.73 -7.51 1.56
N PHE A 379 7.90 -8.55 1.54
CA PHE A 379 6.48 -8.45 1.25
C PHE A 379 5.69 -8.59 2.53
N LEU A 380 4.48 -8.05 2.57
CA LEU A 380 3.59 -8.18 3.72
C LEU A 380 2.49 -9.20 3.40
N PRO A 381 2.29 -10.26 4.18
CA PRO A 381 1.12 -11.11 4.09
C PRO A 381 -0.11 -10.33 4.55
N ILE A 382 -1.30 -10.79 4.16
CA ILE A 382 -2.53 -10.32 4.80
C ILE A 382 -2.63 -10.93 6.19
N GLY A 383 -3.05 -10.10 7.14
CA GLY A 383 -3.15 -10.53 8.53
C GLY A 383 -1.91 -10.12 9.34
N PRO A 384 -1.62 -10.79 10.47
CA PRO A 384 -0.96 -10.14 11.59
C PRO A 384 0.57 -10.05 11.49
N GLU A 385 1.13 -9.76 10.31
CA GLU A 385 2.49 -9.24 10.28
C GLU A 385 2.52 -7.82 10.82
N ILE A 386 2.79 -7.74 12.12
CA ILE A 386 2.99 -6.52 12.88
C ILE A 386 4.38 -5.98 12.54
N VAL A 387 4.48 -5.04 11.60
CA VAL A 387 5.70 -4.23 11.49
C VAL A 387 5.74 -3.32 12.71
N VAL A 388 6.59 -3.67 13.68
CA VAL A 388 6.89 -2.79 14.81
C VAL A 388 7.92 -1.76 14.38
N LEU A 389 7.58 -0.47 14.48
CA LEU A 389 8.57 0.60 14.37
C LEU A 389 9.30 0.75 15.72
N PRO A 390 10.64 0.61 15.76
CA PRO A 390 11.38 0.81 17.00
C PRO A 390 11.24 2.26 17.49
N ALA A 391 11.26 2.45 18.80
CA ALA A 391 11.30 3.79 19.39
C ALA A 391 12.57 4.55 18.91
N THR A 392 12.48 5.87 18.74
CA THR A 392 13.63 6.68 18.31
C THR A 392 14.74 6.67 19.38
N ARG A 393 16.01 6.77 18.95
CA ARG A 393 17.17 6.71 19.86
C ARG A 393 17.16 7.76 20.97
N GLN A 394 16.49 8.90 20.78
CA GLN A 394 16.37 9.91 21.83
C GLN A 394 15.60 9.39 23.06
N ASN A 395 14.61 8.51 22.87
CA ASN A 395 13.82 7.94 23.97
C ASN A 395 14.47 6.70 24.60
N MET A 396 15.34 5.96 23.89
CA MET A 396 16.08 4.84 24.48
C MET A 396 17.06 5.27 25.59
N LEU A 397 17.56 6.52 25.53
CA LEU A 397 18.46 7.06 26.56
C LEU A 397 17.70 7.47 27.84
N LEU A 398 16.41 7.78 27.74
CA LEU A 398 15.57 8.16 28.88
C LEU A 398 15.00 6.95 29.64
N GLN A 399 15.09 5.75 29.09
CA GLN A 399 14.65 4.49 29.72
C GLN A 399 15.79 3.67 30.33
N ARG A 400 16.96 4.27 30.61
CA ARG A 400 17.94 3.58 31.47
C ARG A 400 17.38 3.51 32.89
N PRO A 401 17.24 2.31 33.50
CA PRO A 401 16.91 2.24 34.91
C PRO A 401 18.00 2.98 35.67
N VAL A 402 17.58 3.93 36.52
CA VAL A 402 18.44 4.50 37.55
C VAL A 402 19.00 3.30 38.32
N ALA A 403 20.29 3.05 38.16
CA ALA A 403 20.97 2.00 38.90
C ALA A 403 20.84 2.35 40.38
N GLN A 404 20.00 1.62 41.11
CA GLN A 404 20.10 1.56 42.55
C GLN A 404 21.36 0.76 42.88
N ARG A 405 22.45 1.47 43.22
CA ARG A 405 23.42 1.06 44.24
C ARG A 405 24.01 2.28 44.92
#